data_AF-A7WP93-F1
#
_entry.id   AF-A7WP93-F1
#
_cell.length_a   1.000
_cell.length_b   1.000
_cell.length_c   1.000
_cell.angle_alpha   90.00
_cell.angle_beta   90.00
_cell.angle_gamma   90.00
#
_symmetry.space_group_name_H-M   'P 1'
#
loop_
_entity.id
_entity.type
_entity.pdbx_description
1 polymer ?
#
loop_
_entity_poly.entity_id
_entity_poly.type
_entity_poly.pdbx_seq_one_letter_code
_entity_poly.pdbx_strand_id
1 'polypeptide(L)'
;IRLCRPYRAQTKGKVERFNRYFRESFYNPLLTRMKGTGLLLDCAAANRRVRDWLADEANVRVHATLNERPIDRWRQEREHLQPLPSRVRRDEAPLLDNSLRPVPLESLQRALSVYDAIGEACR
;
A
#
# COMPACT_ATOMS: atom_id res chain seq x y z
N ILE A 1 -7.49 18.97 -4.86
CA ILE A 1 -6.56 17.83 -5.10
C ILE A 1 -6.81 17.31 -6.51
N ARG A 2 -5.83 17.39 -7.42
CA ARG A 2 -5.97 16.88 -8.80
C ARG A 2 -5.56 15.41 -8.80
N LEU A 3 -6.51 14.50 -8.99
CA LEU A 3 -6.23 13.07 -9.06
C LEU A 3 -5.36 12.76 -10.28
N CYS A 4 -4.59 11.68 -10.18
CA CYS A 4 -3.83 11.12 -11.29
C CYS A 4 -4.80 10.80 -12.45
N ARG A 5 -4.43 11.14 -13.69
CA ARG A 5 -5.23 10.73 -14.86
C ARG A 5 -5.28 9.19 -14.93
N PRO A 6 -6.44 8.59 -15.19
CA PRO A 6 -6.53 7.16 -15.52
C PRO A 6 -5.52 6.80 -16.61
N TYR A 7 -4.93 5.61 -16.53
CA TYR A 7 -3.93 5.10 -17.48
C TYR A 7 -2.61 5.88 -17.58
N ARG A 8 -2.31 6.78 -16.62
CA ARG A 8 -1.02 7.49 -16.55
C ARG A 8 -0.16 6.99 -15.39
N ALA A 9 0.55 5.88 -15.59
CA ALA A 9 1.45 5.26 -14.61
C ALA A 9 2.47 6.24 -14.01
N GLN A 10 2.99 7.18 -14.80
CA GLN A 10 3.94 8.21 -14.37
C GLN A 10 3.49 9.01 -13.13
N THR A 11 2.19 9.14 -12.89
CA THR A 11 1.64 9.90 -11.75
C THR A 11 1.51 9.07 -10.47
N LYS A 12 1.65 7.74 -10.56
CA LYS A 12 1.67 6.80 -9.43
C LYS A 12 3.07 6.64 -8.80
N GLY A 13 4.00 7.55 -9.11
CA GLY A 13 5.40 7.45 -8.72
C GLY A 13 5.66 7.27 -7.21
N LYS A 14 4.77 7.72 -6.32
CA LYS A 14 4.91 7.45 -4.87
C LYS A 14 4.71 5.98 -4.53
N VAL A 15 3.64 5.36 -5.04
CA VAL A 15 3.32 3.96 -4.77
C VAL A 15 4.28 3.04 -5.50
N GLU A 16 4.65 3.37 -6.74
CA GLU A 16 5.60 2.57 -7.53
C GLU A 16 7.00 2.57 -6.93
N ARG A 17 7.51 3.73 -6.48
CA ARG A 17 8.80 3.81 -5.79
C ARG A 17 8.81 3.02 -4.49
N PHE A 18 7.72 3.08 -3.72
CA PHE A 18 7.61 2.26 -2.51
C PHE A 18 7.58 0.78 -2.82
N ASN A 19 6.79 0.32 -3.80
CA ASN A 19 6.71 -1.09 -4.17
C ASN A 19 8.07 -1.63 -4.65
N ARG A 20 8.82 -0.83 -5.41
CA ARG A 20 10.20 -1.16 -5.79
C ARG A 20 11.09 -1.31 -4.55
N TYR A 21 11.08 -0.30 -3.67
CA TYR A 21 11.85 -0.33 -2.43
C TYR A 21 11.50 -1.54 -1.56
N PHE A 22 10.22 -1.82 -1.36
CA PHE A 22 9.74 -2.98 -0.60
C PHE A 22 10.22 -4.30 -1.22
N ARG A 23 10.14 -4.43 -2.55
CA ARG A 23 10.61 -5.64 -3.24
C ARG A 23 12.11 -5.85 -3.05
N GLU A 24 12.90 -4.79 -3.22
CA GLU A 24 14.36 -4.85 -3.17
C GLU A 24 14.91 -5.01 -1.74
N SER A 25 14.32 -4.34 -0.75
CA SER A 25 14.82 -4.34 0.63
C SER A 25 14.22 -5.42 1.53
N PHE A 26 12.96 -5.84 1.30
CA PHE A 26 12.30 -6.84 2.13
C PHE A 26 12.11 -8.17 1.40
N TYR A 27 11.37 -8.15 0.28
CA TYR A 27 10.89 -9.40 -0.33
C TYR A 27 12.02 -10.23 -0.94
N ASN A 28 12.89 -9.62 -1.76
CA ASN A 28 13.98 -10.35 -2.42
C ASN A 28 14.98 -10.95 -1.40
N PRO A 29 15.44 -10.22 -0.36
CA PRO A 29 16.30 -10.80 0.67
C PRO A 29 15.63 -11.94 1.44
N LEU A 30 14.35 -11.77 1.80
CA LEU A 30 13.59 -12.80 2.49
C LEU A 30 13.44 -14.07 1.64
N LEU A 31 13.08 -13.91 0.36
CA LEU A 31 12.94 -15.01 -0.59
C LEU A 31 14.26 -15.76 -0.77
N THR A 32 15.37 -15.05 -0.94
CA THR A 32 16.70 -15.67 -1.08
C THR A 32 17.08 -16.46 0.17
N ARG A 33 16.84 -15.91 1.37
CA ARG A 33 17.10 -16.61 2.64
C ARG A 33 16.28 -17.90 2.74
N MET A 34 15.00 -17.86 2.40
CA MET A 34 14.12 -19.03 2.47
C MET A 34 14.51 -20.12 1.46
N LYS A 35 14.86 -19.72 0.23
CA LYS A 35 15.41 -20.64 -0.79
C LYS A 35 16.69 -21.32 -0.30
N GLY A 36 17.59 -20.59 0.37
CA GLY A 36 18.80 -21.16 0.96
C GLY A 36 18.54 -22.22 2.04
N THR A 37 17.42 -22.13 2.74
CA THR A 37 16.96 -23.13 3.73
C THR A 37 16.08 -24.24 3.13
N GLY A 38 15.84 -24.24 1.81
CA GLY A 38 14.96 -25.20 1.15
C GLY A 38 13.46 -25.00 1.43
N LEU A 39 13.07 -23.86 1.99
CA LEU A 39 11.68 -23.55 2.37
C LEU A 39 11.04 -22.60 1.35
N LEU A 40 9.73 -22.76 1.13
CA LEU A 40 8.93 -21.85 0.33
C LEU A 40 8.45 -20.68 1.18
N LEU A 41 8.51 -19.46 0.62
CA LEU A 41 7.96 -18.27 1.25
C LEU A 41 6.44 -18.23 1.04
N ASP A 42 5.69 -18.35 2.12
CA ASP A 42 4.24 -18.14 2.14
C ASP A 42 3.87 -16.74 2.64
N CYS A 43 2.62 -16.34 2.39
CA CYS A 43 2.11 -15.04 2.83
C CYS A 43 2.12 -14.90 4.36
N ALA A 44 1.90 -15.99 5.10
CA ALA A 44 1.87 -15.96 6.55
C ALA A 44 3.27 -15.70 7.13
N ALA A 45 4.33 -16.35 6.62
CA ALA A 45 5.71 -16.08 7.02
C ALA A 45 6.15 -14.67 6.64
N ALA A 46 5.79 -14.20 5.44
CA ALA A 46 6.04 -12.82 5.04
C ALA A 46 5.39 -11.82 6.02
N ASN A 47 4.12 -12.03 6.38
CA ASN A 47 3.40 -11.16 7.32
C ASN A 47 3.98 -11.17 8.74
N ARG A 48 4.56 -12.29 9.19
CA ARG A 48 5.28 -12.34 10.46
C ARG A 48 6.55 -11.48 10.41
N ARG A 49 7.30 -11.56 9.31
CA ARG A 49 8.60 -10.90 9.19
C ARG A 49 8.53 -9.42 8.80
N VAL A 50 7.45 -9.00 8.14
CA VAL A 50 7.30 -7.61 7.68
C VAL A 50 7.24 -6.62 8.84
N ARG A 51 6.72 -7.03 10.01
CA ARG A 51 6.67 -6.16 11.21
C ARG A 51 8.07 -5.83 11.71
N ASP A 52 8.95 -6.83 11.79
CA ASP A 52 10.35 -6.63 12.17
C ASP A 52 11.04 -5.71 11.16
N TRP A 53 10.87 -5.98 9.86
CA TRP A 53 11.44 -5.15 8.81
C TRP A 53 10.95 -3.69 8.88
N LEU A 54 9.67 -3.48 9.17
CA LEU A 54 9.13 -2.14 9.38
C LEU A 54 9.79 -1.44 10.58
N ALA A 55 9.97 -2.14 11.70
CA ALA A 55 10.54 -1.60 12.92
C ALA A 55 12.04 -1.30 12.77
N ASP A 56 12.79 -2.23 12.18
CA ASP A 56 14.25 -2.23 12.21
C ASP A 56 14.90 -1.59 10.98
N GLU A 57 14.18 -1.52 9.85
CA GLU A 57 14.72 -0.99 8.59
C GLU A 57 13.87 0.15 8.03
N ALA A 58 12.60 -0.11 7.73
CA ALA A 58 11.80 0.81 6.91
C ALA A 58 11.46 2.12 7.64
N ASN A 59 11.09 2.06 8.92
CA ASN A 59 10.65 3.21 9.70
C ASN A 59 11.80 3.99 10.34
N VAL A 60 12.97 3.37 10.50
CA VAL A 60 14.17 3.98 11.12
C VAL A 60 15.21 4.46 10.10
N ARG A 61 15.07 4.17 8.81
CA ARG A 61 15.95 4.75 7.78
C ARG A 61 15.78 6.25 7.64
N VAL A 62 16.84 6.96 7.29
CA VAL A 62 16.74 8.37 6.84
C VAL A 62 16.17 8.39 5.43
N HIS A 63 15.01 9.04 5.24
CA HIS A 63 14.35 9.08 3.95
C HIS A 63 14.93 10.19 3.05
N ALA A 64 15.44 9.85 1.87
CA ALA A 64 16.13 10.79 0.98
C ALA A 64 15.39 12.11 0.70
N THR A 65 14.06 12.08 0.53
CA THR A 65 13.27 13.30 0.28
C THR A 65 13.00 14.15 1.53
N LEU A 66 12.90 13.53 2.71
CA LEU A 66 12.55 14.23 3.96
C LEU A 66 13.78 14.55 4.81
N ASN A 67 14.91 13.88 4.53
CA ASN A 67 16.14 13.88 5.33
C ASN A 67 15.92 13.56 6.82
N GLU A 68 14.83 12.87 7.13
CA GLU A 68 14.38 12.49 8.47
C GLU A 68 13.97 11.02 8.48
N ARG A 69 13.90 10.42 9.68
CA ARG A 69 13.36 9.06 9.82
C ARG A 69 11.83 9.10 9.78
N PRO A 70 11.16 8.23 9.01
CA PRO A 70 9.70 8.15 8.99
C PRO A 70 9.07 8.04 10.38
N ILE A 71 9.67 7.28 11.30
CA ILE A 71 9.16 7.13 12.66
C ILE A 71 9.13 8.42 13.47
N ASP A 72 10.11 9.31 13.28
CA ASP A 72 10.18 10.58 14.00
C ASP A 72 9.20 11.58 13.39
N ARG A 73 9.18 11.65 12.05
CA ARG A 73 8.22 12.45 11.30
C ARG A 73 6.77 12.09 11.63
N TRP A 74 6.48 10.79 11.72
CA TRP A 74 5.15 10.29 12.10
C TRP A 74 4.70 10.78 13.47
N ARG A 75 5.61 10.89 14.44
CA ARG A 75 5.27 11.39 15.78
C ARG A 75 4.85 12.86 15.75
N GLN A 76 5.52 13.67 14.94
CA GLN A 76 5.21 15.09 14.76
C GLN A 76 3.90 15.28 13.97
N GLU A 77 3.72 14.54 12.88
CA GLU A 77 2.53 14.69 12.02
C GLU A 77 1.24 14.18 12.67
N ARG A 78 1.34 13.26 13.66
CA ARG A 78 0.17 12.62 14.29
C ARG A 78 -0.85 13.61 14.83
N GLU A 79 -0.40 14.72 15.41
CA GLU A 79 -1.26 15.76 15.99
C GLU A 79 -2.07 16.52 14.93
N HIS A 80 -1.61 16.49 13.68
CA HIS A 80 -2.25 17.15 12.54
C HIS A 80 -3.15 16.20 11.72
N LEU A 81 -3.20 14.91 12.04
CA LEU A 81 -4.01 13.93 11.32
C LEU A 81 -5.43 13.90 11.84
N GLN A 82 -6.38 13.87 10.91
CA GLN A 82 -7.79 13.66 11.24
C GLN A 82 -8.03 12.18 11.60
N PRO A 83 -8.90 11.90 12.59
CA PRO A 83 -9.27 10.53 12.90
C PRO A 83 -9.95 9.88 11.69
N LEU A 84 -9.79 8.56 11.57
CA LEU A 84 -10.51 7.80 10.55
C LEU A 84 -12.03 7.99 10.74
N PRO A 85 -12.80 8.18 9.65
CA PRO A 85 -14.25 8.29 9.74
C PRO A 85 -14.85 7.08 10.46
N SER A 86 -15.79 7.32 11.37
CA SER A 86 -16.42 6.26 12.19
C SER A 86 -17.09 5.15 11.38
N ARG A 87 -17.44 5.43 10.11
CA ARG A 87 -17.95 4.44 9.14
C ARG A 87 -16.89 3.42 8.72
N VAL A 88 -15.63 3.84 8.57
CA VAL A 88 -14.50 2.98 8.20
C VAL A 88 -14.02 2.18 9.41
N ARG A 89 -14.14 2.74 10.61
CA ARG A 89 -13.71 2.11 11.87
C ARG A 89 -14.44 0.80 12.21
N ARG A 90 -15.59 0.50 11.58
CA ARG A 90 -16.39 -0.71 11.91
C ARG A 90 -15.93 -2.00 11.22
N ASP A 91 -15.04 -1.93 10.23
CA ASP A 91 -14.67 -3.09 9.41
C ASP A 91 -13.32 -3.73 9.79
N GLU A 92 -12.87 -3.52 11.03
CA GLU A 92 -11.80 -4.34 11.64
C GLU A 92 -12.36 -5.55 12.41
N ALA A 93 -13.68 -5.80 12.33
CA ALA A 93 -14.17 -7.15 12.57
C ALA A 93 -13.41 -8.08 11.61
N PRO A 94 -12.94 -9.26 12.07
CA PRO A 94 -12.06 -10.07 11.27
C PRO A 94 -12.72 -10.30 9.91
N LEU A 95 -12.04 -9.94 8.82
CA LEU A 95 -12.40 -10.30 7.44
C LEU A 95 -12.39 -11.83 7.21
N LEU A 96 -12.39 -12.61 8.30
CA LEU A 96 -12.51 -14.05 8.40
C LEU A 96 -13.96 -14.47 8.68
N ASP A 97 -14.95 -13.65 8.32
CA ASP A 97 -16.26 -14.22 8.05
C ASP A 97 -16.19 -14.83 6.65
N ASN A 98 -16.27 -16.16 6.59
CA ASN A 98 -16.32 -16.97 5.37
C ASN A 98 -17.62 -16.75 4.56
N SER A 99 -18.28 -15.61 4.79
CA SER A 99 -19.46 -15.06 4.12
C SER A 99 -19.08 -13.97 3.12
N LEU A 100 -17.92 -14.09 2.46
CA LEU A 100 -17.67 -13.42 1.18
C LEU A 100 -18.63 -14.02 0.14
N ARG A 101 -19.93 -13.74 0.27
CA ARG A 101 -20.82 -13.77 -0.87
C ARG A 101 -20.16 -12.84 -1.88
N PRO A 102 -19.87 -13.30 -3.11
CA PRO A 102 -19.52 -12.36 -4.16
C PRO A 102 -20.69 -11.39 -4.21
N VAL A 103 -20.46 -10.15 -3.75
CA VAL A 103 -21.36 -9.04 -4.07
C VAL A 103 -21.50 -9.13 -5.58
N PRO A 104 -22.73 -9.09 -6.14
CA PRO A 104 -22.89 -9.12 -7.59
C PRO A 104 -21.87 -8.13 -8.14
N LEU A 105 -20.98 -8.62 -9.01
CA LEU A 105 -19.91 -7.82 -9.59
C LEU A 105 -20.57 -6.85 -10.59
N GLU A 106 -21.48 -6.01 -10.12
CA GLU A 106 -21.71 -4.73 -10.73
C GLU A 106 -20.36 -4.05 -10.64
N SER A 107 -19.69 -4.05 -11.79
CA SER A 107 -18.41 -3.41 -11.96
C SER A 107 -18.51 -2.03 -11.32
N LEU A 108 -17.81 -1.83 -10.21
CA LEU A 108 -17.62 -0.50 -9.62
C LEU A 108 -16.91 0.44 -10.62
N GLN A 109 -16.43 -0.12 -11.73
CA GLN A 109 -15.94 0.62 -12.89
C GLN A 109 -17.13 1.08 -13.72
N ARG A 110 -17.24 2.40 -13.87
CA ARG A 110 -18.10 3.03 -14.87
C ARG A 110 -17.74 2.54 -16.27
N ALA A 111 -18.70 2.56 -17.20
CA ALA A 111 -18.43 2.26 -18.61
C ALA A 111 -17.27 3.13 -19.12
N LEU A 112 -16.41 2.57 -19.98
CA LEU A 112 -15.20 3.25 -20.49
C LEU A 112 -15.50 4.62 -21.12
N SER A 113 -16.65 4.74 -21.78
CA SER A 113 -17.17 5.99 -22.36
C SER A 113 -17.31 7.13 -21.34
N VAL A 114 -17.56 6.83 -20.07
CA VAL A 114 -17.64 7.83 -19.00
C VAL A 114 -16.26 8.43 -18.72
N TYR A 115 -15.19 7.63 -18.83
CA TYR A 115 -13.82 8.13 -18.67
C TYR A 115 -13.33 8.90 -19.89
N ASP A 116 -13.74 8.50 -21.09
CA ASP A 116 -13.43 9.23 -22.33
C ASP A 116 -14.01 10.65 -22.28
N ALA A 117 -15.27 10.78 -21.87
CA ALA A 117 -15.92 12.09 -21.71
C ALA A 117 -15.22 13.00 -20.67
N ILE A 118 -14.75 12.42 -19.54
CA ILE A 118 -13.99 13.18 -18.53
C ILE A 118 -12.61 13.60 -19.07
N GLY A 119 -11.98 12.75 -19.88
CA GLY A 119 -10.70 13.05 -20.53
C GLY A 119 -10.80 14.16 -21.56
N GLU A 120 -11.88 14.21 -22.32
CA GLU A 120 -12.17 15.25 -23.32
C GLU A 120 -12.51 16.60 -22.67
N ALA A 121 -13.32 16.62 -21.60
CA ALA A 121 -13.66 17.85 -20.87
C ALA A 121 -12.47 18.50 -20.12
N CYS A 122 -11.34 17.80 -20.00
CA CYS A 122 -10.11 18.28 -19.35
C CYS A 122 -8.99 18.68 -20.34
N ARG A 123 -9.30 18.75 -21.64
CA ARG A 123 -8.48 19.43 -22.66
C ARG A 123 -8.89 20.89 -22.76
#